data_AF-A0A315Y209-F1
#
_entry.id   AF-A0A315Y209-F1
#
_cell.length_a   1.000
_cell.length_b   1.000
_cell.length_c   1.000
_cell.angle_alpha   90.00
_cell.angle_beta   90.00
_cell.angle_gamma   90.00
#
_symmetry.space_group_name_H-M   'P 1'
#
loop_
_entity.id
_entity.type
_entity.pdbx_description
1 polymer ?
#
loop_
_entity_poly.entity_id
_entity_poly.type
_entity_poly.pdbx_seq_one_letter_code
_entity_poly.pdbx_strand_id
1 'polypeptide(L)'
;MKEKREFEILENADDKNIDLLAKVPVLTRDEKDRMLRMSRDKLNERTKAADTEEQVSGVERYSRPKWHRFVSIAACAALVAGLAGTAVYLSRGKKPAVDDPVSEITIPADEITSEDTDKLDVILKDLIGGLNELELITDGGGVEVDESDRLTSDEISPDYSYYRVTDERFSTVDDVVGYFRNYSSEQMFDYRYAMEIYGNSGNPLFMESDGGLYFNKDDAAEERARSYSIGSSAEDIEAVYSDIGAYGIYDKAIGFSVPAYMCEYPCRLDGKLILEGGSWKIEEYSVDYLLDEAANNVIVSSLLFKLEEFDMAYTGPGVEVDESDLRLTTNEGGVKRDYYRVTDQRFGSLSDVKDYFDDYFTEDYLSINSSLWEGYGQKFIEADGVLCYERANTNVKYTYISEPVIENADETSFDIRIVRERYPEGFTESMSIRCVLYDNRWRILWATADNSAWHETDYLSLSADALKSFFEIEAVVYGNTLGYSDEPLVKNESGNELTYKEVISDKYSSVSDIMNYISDNCCDELLAHYEKDLYVDGAARYIEEDGKLYALDVERPFDKALGAVSDYETLDETEEDFTIRVTPSHEDAFYINVKNVDGEWKLSGCSKY
;
A
#
# COMPACT_ATOMS: atom_id res chain seq x y z
N MET A 1 -49.35 -1.26 27.70
CA MET A 1 -48.29 -1.17 28.72
C MET A 1 -47.05 -1.78 28.09
N LYS A 2 -46.07 -0.95 27.72
CA LYS A 2 -44.75 -1.37 27.24
C LYS A 2 -43.78 -0.99 28.35
N GLU A 3 -43.16 -1.97 28.97
CA GLU A 3 -42.04 -1.74 29.88
C GLU A 3 -40.79 -1.38 29.07
N LYS A 4 -40.04 -0.40 29.56
CA LYS A 4 -38.79 0.07 28.99
C LYS A 4 -37.68 -0.93 29.36
N ARG A 5 -36.99 -1.47 28.36
CA ARG A 5 -35.65 -2.05 28.53
C ARG A 5 -34.64 -0.94 28.28
N GLU A 6 -34.16 -0.33 29.36
CA GLU A 6 -32.97 0.52 29.36
C GLU A 6 -32.03 -0.10 30.42
N PHE A 7 -30.76 -0.37 30.04
CA PHE A 7 -29.61 -0.72 30.90
C PHE A 7 -29.25 -2.20 31.21
N GLU A 8 -29.37 -3.14 30.27
CA GLU A 8 -28.71 -4.47 30.44
C GLU A 8 -27.20 -4.44 30.11
N ILE A 9 -26.72 -3.44 29.35
CA ILE A 9 -25.29 -3.30 28.99
C ILE A 9 -24.40 -2.80 30.16
N LEU A 10 -24.99 -2.25 31.23
CA LEU A 10 -24.23 -1.77 32.38
C LEU A 10 -24.11 -2.78 33.52
N GLU A 11 -24.87 -3.88 33.50
CA GLU A 11 -24.82 -4.90 34.56
C GLU A 11 -23.60 -5.84 34.44
N ASN A 12 -22.96 -5.90 33.27
CA ASN A 12 -21.80 -6.77 33.00
C ASN A 12 -20.53 -6.01 32.57
N ALA A 13 -20.49 -4.68 32.70
CA ALA A 13 -19.29 -3.90 32.38
C ALA A 13 -18.24 -4.07 33.50
N ASP A 14 -17.00 -4.40 33.13
CA ASP A 14 -15.90 -4.49 34.08
C ASP A 14 -15.61 -3.13 34.76
N ASP A 15 -15.00 -3.17 35.95
CA ASP A 15 -14.72 -1.96 36.74
C ASP A 15 -13.83 -0.95 35.97
N LYS A 16 -13.07 -1.42 34.98
CA LYS A 16 -12.18 -0.62 34.12
C LYS A 16 -12.97 0.21 33.11
N ASN A 17 -14.03 -0.33 32.53
CA ASN A 17 -14.94 0.38 31.62
C ASN A 17 -15.83 1.39 32.38
N ILE A 18 -16.22 1.06 33.62
CA ILE A 18 -16.94 1.99 34.49
C ILE A 18 -16.08 3.21 34.83
N ASP A 19 -14.78 3.02 35.11
CA ASP A 19 -13.83 4.11 35.38
C ASP A 19 -13.49 4.96 34.15
N LEU A 20 -13.49 4.39 32.94
CA LEU A 20 -13.33 5.12 31.68
C LEU A 20 -14.56 5.98 31.36
N LEU A 21 -15.76 5.46 31.58
CA LEU A 21 -17.01 6.21 31.40
C LEU A 21 -17.20 7.31 32.46
N ALA A 22 -16.66 7.12 33.67
CA ALA A 22 -16.68 8.13 34.73
C ALA A 22 -15.76 9.33 34.47
N LYS A 23 -14.76 9.20 33.58
CA LYS A 23 -13.80 10.28 33.24
C LYS A 23 -14.33 11.29 32.24
N VAL A 24 -15.41 11.00 31.52
CA VAL A 24 -16.04 11.95 30.59
C VAL A 24 -17.09 12.77 31.35
N PRO A 25 -16.95 14.10 31.48
CA PRO A 25 -17.93 14.89 32.21
C PRO A 25 -19.30 14.78 31.54
N VAL A 26 -20.29 14.30 32.29
CA VAL A 26 -21.67 14.20 31.83
C VAL A 26 -22.17 15.61 31.53
N LEU A 27 -22.26 15.94 30.24
CA LEU A 27 -22.79 17.23 29.78
C LEU A 27 -24.15 17.48 30.42
N THR A 28 -24.26 18.62 31.09
CA THR A 28 -25.51 19.05 31.72
C THR A 28 -26.59 19.23 30.65
N ARG A 29 -27.87 19.12 31.03
CA ARG A 29 -28.98 19.34 30.07
C ARG A 29 -28.88 20.70 29.37
N ASP A 30 -28.43 21.72 30.09
CA ASP A 30 -28.28 23.07 29.55
C ASP A 30 -27.18 23.16 28.48
N GLU A 31 -26.09 22.38 28.62
CA GLU A 31 -25.02 22.31 27.61
C GLU A 31 -25.45 21.54 26.36
N LYS A 32 -26.20 20.44 26.54
CA LYS A 32 -26.80 19.70 25.42
C LYS A 32 -27.79 20.57 24.64
N ASP A 33 -28.65 21.30 25.35
CA ASP A 33 -29.60 22.23 24.72
C ASP A 33 -28.89 23.42 24.05
N ARG A 34 -27.77 23.89 24.60
CA ARG A 34 -26.93 24.92 23.97
C ARG A 34 -26.30 24.40 22.67
N MET A 35 -25.78 23.19 22.65
CA MET A 35 -25.20 22.58 21.43
C MET A 35 -26.26 22.34 20.36
N LEU A 36 -27.43 21.82 20.73
CA LEU A 36 -28.55 21.62 19.82
C LEU A 36 -29.06 22.93 19.20
N ARG A 37 -29.08 24.01 19.98
CA ARG A 37 -29.44 25.35 19.48
C ARG A 37 -28.41 25.88 18.48
N MET A 38 -27.11 25.79 18.79
CA MET A 38 -26.06 26.22 17.85
C MET A 38 -26.07 25.42 16.54
N SER A 39 -26.36 24.11 16.61
CA SER A 39 -26.51 23.27 15.43
C SER A 39 -27.72 23.69 14.57
N ARG A 40 -28.88 23.95 15.19
CA ARG A 40 -30.07 24.46 14.48
C ARG A 40 -29.84 25.85 13.87
N ASP A 41 -29.15 26.73 14.57
CA ASP A 41 -28.88 28.09 14.09
C ASP A 41 -27.94 28.04 12.86
N LYS A 42 -26.87 27.24 12.90
CA LYS A 42 -25.99 27.03 11.74
C LYS A 42 -26.70 26.38 10.55
N LEU A 43 -27.61 25.44 10.80
CA LEU A 43 -28.36 24.77 9.73
C LEU A 43 -29.32 25.77 9.05
N ASN A 44 -30.01 26.60 9.84
CA ASN A 44 -30.90 27.64 9.32
C ASN A 44 -30.15 28.74 8.55
N GLU A 45 -28.92 29.11 8.95
CA GLU A 45 -28.10 30.07 8.19
C GLU A 45 -27.68 29.51 6.83
N ARG A 46 -27.30 28.23 6.75
CA ARG A 46 -27.00 27.55 5.48
C ARG A 46 -28.22 27.45 4.57
N THR A 47 -29.40 27.18 5.12
CA THR A 47 -30.64 27.13 4.32
C THR A 47 -31.07 28.51 3.82
N LYS A 48 -30.82 29.60 4.57
CA LYS A 48 -31.12 30.97 4.12
C LYS A 48 -30.14 31.50 3.08
N ALA A 49 -28.87 31.12 3.16
CA ALA A 49 -27.85 31.51 2.18
C ALA A 49 -28.11 30.93 0.77
N ALA A 50 -28.86 29.82 0.68
CA ALA A 50 -29.25 29.21 -0.59
C ALA A 50 -30.40 29.93 -1.31
N ASP A 51 -31.12 30.85 -0.65
CA ASP A 51 -32.41 31.38 -1.14
C ASP A 51 -32.46 32.92 -1.26
N THR A 52 -31.30 33.61 -1.23
CA THR A 52 -31.28 35.08 -1.35
C THR A 52 -30.25 35.56 -2.38
N GLU A 53 -30.70 35.87 -3.60
CA GLU A 53 -30.02 36.83 -4.48
C GLU A 53 -30.11 38.22 -3.85
N GLU A 54 -29.13 38.62 -3.05
CA GLU A 54 -29.09 39.95 -2.46
C GLU A 54 -28.10 40.87 -3.16
N GLN A 55 -28.69 41.80 -3.91
CA GLN A 55 -28.08 42.90 -4.64
C GLN A 55 -27.40 43.88 -3.66
N VAL A 56 -26.07 43.87 -3.60
CA VAL A 56 -25.31 44.75 -2.70
C VAL A 56 -25.25 46.18 -3.28
N SER A 57 -26.12 47.05 -2.76
CA SER A 57 -26.11 48.50 -3.03
C SER A 57 -25.16 49.20 -2.06
N GLY A 58 -24.00 49.65 -2.52
CA GLY A 58 -23.13 50.49 -1.68
C GLY A 58 -21.71 50.74 -2.16
N VAL A 59 -21.47 51.11 -3.43
CA VAL A 59 -20.20 51.74 -3.83
C VAL A 59 -20.45 52.81 -4.89
N GLU A 60 -19.88 54.00 -4.70
CA GLU A 60 -20.00 55.16 -5.58
C GLU A 60 -19.65 54.82 -7.04
N ARG A 61 -20.45 55.31 -7.99
CA ARG A 61 -20.14 55.24 -9.43
C ARG A 61 -18.88 56.04 -9.75
N TYR A 62 -17.73 55.37 -9.78
CA TYR A 62 -16.50 55.90 -10.37
C TYR A 62 -16.67 56.07 -11.88
N SER A 63 -16.81 57.32 -12.35
CA SER A 63 -16.82 57.66 -13.77
C SER A 63 -15.38 57.85 -14.26
N ARG A 64 -14.84 56.87 -15.00
CA ARG A 64 -13.48 56.96 -15.56
C ARG A 64 -13.41 57.95 -16.75
N PRO A 65 -12.40 58.86 -16.81
CA PRO A 65 -12.20 59.78 -17.94
C PRO A 65 -11.76 59.07 -19.23
N LYS A 66 -12.36 59.42 -20.38
CA LYS A 66 -12.20 58.74 -21.69
C LYS A 66 -10.83 58.89 -22.39
N TRP A 67 -9.75 59.20 -21.68
CA TRP A 67 -8.43 59.46 -22.29
C TRP A 67 -7.61 58.18 -22.58
N HIS A 68 -7.99 57.04 -21.99
CA HIS A 68 -7.33 55.75 -22.19
C HIS A 68 -7.35 55.27 -23.65
N ARG A 69 -8.30 55.75 -24.47
CA ARG A 69 -8.39 55.41 -25.89
C ARG A 69 -7.25 55.96 -26.75
N PHE A 70 -6.52 56.98 -26.27
CA PHE A 70 -5.39 57.55 -27.00
C PHE A 70 -4.03 56.97 -26.59
N VAL A 71 -3.92 56.34 -25.41
CA VAL A 71 -2.67 55.70 -24.96
C VAL A 71 -2.48 54.32 -25.62
N SER A 72 -3.57 53.58 -25.83
CA SER A 72 -3.51 52.26 -26.48
C SER A 72 -3.03 52.31 -27.95
N ILE A 73 -3.34 53.40 -28.68
CA ILE A 73 -2.92 53.53 -30.10
C ILE A 73 -1.42 53.83 -30.22
N ALA A 74 -0.82 54.51 -29.24
CA ALA A 74 0.62 54.77 -29.22
C ALA A 74 1.44 53.52 -28.84
N ALA A 75 0.92 52.68 -27.94
CA ALA A 75 1.55 51.42 -27.56
C ALA A 75 1.59 50.39 -28.71
N CYS A 76 0.52 50.32 -29.52
CA CYS A 76 0.48 49.45 -30.71
C CYS A 76 1.47 49.89 -31.80
N ALA A 77 1.70 51.19 -31.99
CA ALA A 77 2.68 51.69 -32.96
C ALA A 77 4.14 51.43 -32.54
N ALA A 78 4.42 51.45 -31.23
CA ALA A 78 5.74 51.12 -30.68
C ALA A 78 6.08 49.63 -30.81
N LEU A 79 5.09 48.73 -30.64
CA LEU A 79 5.26 47.29 -30.79
C LEU A 79 5.54 46.88 -32.26
N VAL A 80 4.84 47.50 -33.22
CA VAL A 80 5.06 47.20 -34.66
C VAL A 80 6.40 47.75 -35.17
N ALA A 81 6.88 48.88 -34.64
CA ALA A 81 8.21 49.40 -34.96
C ALA A 81 9.35 48.63 -34.26
N GLY A 82 9.08 48.09 -33.06
CA GLY A 82 10.02 47.25 -32.32
C GLY A 82 10.32 45.92 -33.03
N LEU A 83 9.29 45.24 -33.54
CA LEU A 83 9.41 43.94 -34.20
C LEU A 83 10.21 43.98 -35.53
N ALA A 84 10.17 45.09 -36.27
CA ALA A 84 10.98 45.25 -37.48
C ALA A 84 12.47 45.51 -37.17
N GLY A 85 12.79 46.07 -36.00
CA GLY A 85 14.17 46.36 -35.57
C GLY A 85 14.92 45.13 -35.07
N THR A 86 14.24 44.22 -34.36
CA THR A 86 14.83 42.99 -33.80
C THR A 86 15.16 41.96 -34.87
N ALA A 87 14.35 41.85 -35.93
CA ALA A 87 14.59 40.92 -37.04
C ALA A 87 15.90 41.22 -37.80
N VAL A 88 16.32 42.49 -37.90
CA VAL A 88 17.58 42.87 -38.54
C VAL A 88 18.78 42.59 -37.62
N TYR A 89 18.60 42.70 -36.30
CA TYR A 89 19.67 42.48 -35.31
C TYR A 89 19.94 40.98 -35.04
N LEU A 90 18.91 40.12 -35.13
CA LEU A 90 19.01 38.67 -34.92
C LEU A 90 19.59 37.90 -36.13
N SER A 91 19.76 38.54 -37.29
CA SER A 91 20.36 37.91 -38.48
C SER A 91 21.90 37.71 -38.42
N ARG A 92 22.55 37.95 -37.27
CA ARG A 92 24.02 37.92 -37.14
C ARG A 92 24.64 37.08 -36.01
N GLY A 93 23.90 36.21 -35.31
CA GLY A 93 24.49 35.35 -34.27
C GLY A 93 23.88 33.95 -34.24
N LYS A 94 24.66 32.92 -34.58
CA LYS A 94 24.31 31.50 -34.41
C LYS A 94 24.63 31.03 -32.98
N LYS A 95 23.64 30.51 -32.23
CA LYS A 95 23.65 29.27 -31.41
C LYS A 95 22.37 29.15 -30.53
N PRO A 96 22.02 27.94 -30.03
CA PRO A 96 20.72 27.29 -30.23
C PRO A 96 19.69 27.49 -29.11
N ALA A 97 18.49 26.98 -29.41
CA ALA A 97 17.19 27.17 -28.76
C ALA A 97 17.09 26.65 -27.32
N VAL A 98 16.39 27.44 -26.51
CA VAL A 98 15.59 27.02 -25.36
C VAL A 98 14.20 26.70 -25.92
N ASP A 99 13.55 25.63 -25.45
CA ASP A 99 12.23 25.21 -25.90
C ASP A 99 11.20 26.36 -25.74
N ASP A 100 10.65 26.80 -26.87
CA ASP A 100 9.63 27.85 -26.94
C ASP A 100 8.28 27.31 -26.42
N PRO A 101 7.43 28.15 -25.80
CA PRO A 101 6.12 27.75 -25.27
C PRO A 101 5.12 27.37 -26.38
N VAL A 102 4.12 26.57 -25.97
CA VAL A 102 3.00 26.04 -26.76
C VAL A 102 2.58 26.97 -27.90
N SER A 103 2.70 26.48 -29.13
CA SER A 103 2.32 27.22 -30.33
C SER A 103 0.86 27.67 -30.28
N GLU A 104 0.64 28.96 -30.59
CA GLU A 104 -0.66 29.64 -30.66
C GLU A 104 -1.49 29.09 -31.84
N ILE A 105 -2.15 27.94 -31.67
CA ILE A 105 -3.01 27.31 -32.68
C ILE A 105 -4.47 27.59 -32.33
N THR A 106 -5.10 28.53 -33.06
CA THR A 106 -6.53 28.81 -32.90
C THR A 106 -7.35 27.96 -33.88
N ILE A 107 -8.10 26.97 -33.37
CA ILE A 107 -9.03 26.15 -34.17
C ILE A 107 -10.43 26.80 -34.13
N PRO A 108 -11.07 27.11 -35.28
CA PRO A 108 -12.45 27.62 -35.33
C PRO A 108 -13.49 26.55 -34.95
N ALA A 109 -14.60 26.95 -34.33
CA ALA A 109 -15.54 26.06 -33.64
C ALA A 109 -16.63 25.41 -34.53
N ASP A 110 -16.54 25.52 -35.86
CA ASP A 110 -17.54 24.94 -36.77
C ASP A 110 -16.94 23.67 -37.43
N GLU A 111 -17.39 22.50 -36.94
CA GLU A 111 -16.96 21.13 -37.32
C GLU A 111 -15.45 20.84 -37.11
N ILE A 112 -15.13 20.03 -36.09
CA ILE A 112 -13.78 19.46 -35.89
C ILE A 112 -13.45 18.60 -37.13
N THR A 113 -12.49 19.04 -37.93
CA THR A 113 -11.99 18.26 -39.07
C THR A 113 -10.92 17.26 -38.62
N SER A 114 -10.57 16.29 -39.45
CA SER A 114 -9.46 15.37 -39.13
C SER A 114 -8.12 16.10 -38.89
N GLU A 115 -7.91 17.24 -39.56
CA GLU A 115 -6.70 18.06 -39.36
C GLU A 115 -6.70 18.80 -38.00
N ASP A 116 -7.88 19.03 -37.42
CA ASP A 116 -8.03 19.63 -36.10
C ASP A 116 -7.81 18.59 -35.00
N THR A 117 -8.21 17.33 -35.23
CA THR A 117 -7.93 16.20 -34.33
C THR A 117 -6.43 15.95 -34.19
N ASP A 118 -5.67 15.90 -35.29
CA ASP A 118 -4.22 15.70 -35.25
C ASP A 118 -3.49 16.79 -34.45
N LYS A 119 -3.97 18.04 -34.54
CA LYS A 119 -3.42 19.17 -33.76
C LYS A 119 -3.79 19.08 -32.28
N LEU A 120 -5.02 18.67 -31.98
CA LEU A 120 -5.48 18.46 -30.61
C LEU A 120 -4.72 17.34 -29.93
N ASP A 121 -4.38 16.26 -30.64
CA ASP A 121 -3.57 15.17 -30.07
C ASP A 121 -2.18 15.63 -29.65
N VAL A 122 -1.53 16.46 -30.47
CA VAL A 122 -0.22 17.04 -30.12
C VAL A 122 -0.34 17.94 -28.88
N ILE A 123 -1.39 18.76 -28.82
CA ILE A 123 -1.66 19.64 -27.67
C ILE A 123 -1.95 18.81 -26.42
N LEU A 124 -2.78 17.78 -26.52
CA LEU A 124 -3.16 16.94 -25.39
C LEU A 124 -1.96 16.15 -24.85
N LYS A 125 -1.09 15.64 -25.73
CA LYS A 125 0.17 14.98 -25.35
C LYS A 125 1.06 15.91 -24.53
N ASP A 126 1.24 17.14 -24.99
CA ASP A 126 2.00 18.17 -24.28
C ASP A 126 1.37 18.52 -22.93
N LEU A 127 0.03 18.67 -22.88
CA LEU A 127 -0.70 18.95 -21.64
C LEU A 127 -0.63 17.80 -20.63
N ILE A 128 -0.69 16.55 -21.06
CA ILE A 128 -0.56 15.37 -20.17
C ILE A 128 0.88 15.24 -19.67
N GLY A 129 1.87 15.49 -20.54
CA GLY A 129 3.28 15.56 -20.13
C GLY A 129 3.49 16.62 -19.05
N GLY A 130 2.95 17.82 -19.28
CA GLY A 130 2.96 18.90 -18.28
C GLY A 130 2.22 18.52 -17.00
N LEU A 131 1.06 17.86 -17.09
CA LEU A 131 0.31 17.38 -15.92
C LEU A 131 1.16 16.43 -15.06
N ASN A 132 1.89 15.50 -15.67
CA ASN A 132 2.81 14.62 -14.95
C ASN A 132 3.91 15.41 -14.23
N GLU A 133 4.47 16.45 -14.85
CA GLU A 133 5.42 17.34 -14.19
C GLU A 133 4.78 18.12 -13.03
N LEU A 134 3.53 18.60 -13.18
CA LEU A 134 2.82 19.29 -12.10
C LEU A 134 2.61 18.39 -10.90
N GLU A 135 2.12 17.16 -11.10
CA GLU A 135 1.88 16.20 -10.01
C GLU A 135 3.19 15.80 -9.32
N LEU A 136 4.28 15.59 -10.08
CA LEU A 136 5.62 15.32 -9.52
C LEU A 136 6.13 16.49 -8.66
N ILE A 137 5.95 17.73 -9.12
CA ILE A 137 6.35 18.91 -8.35
C ILE A 137 5.54 18.99 -7.05
N THR A 138 4.22 18.77 -7.10
CA THR A 138 3.37 18.84 -5.91
C THR A 138 3.68 17.78 -4.87
N ASP A 139 4.19 16.62 -5.30
CA ASP A 139 4.61 15.54 -4.39
C ASP A 139 5.98 15.79 -3.74
N GLY A 140 6.67 16.89 -4.08
CA GLY A 140 7.98 17.26 -3.53
C GLY A 140 9.16 16.82 -4.40
N GLY A 141 8.94 16.46 -5.66
CA GLY A 141 9.97 16.03 -6.62
C GLY A 141 10.14 16.98 -7.82
N GLY A 142 10.99 16.60 -8.77
CA GLY A 142 11.05 17.25 -10.10
C GLY A 142 11.58 18.70 -10.15
N VAL A 143 12.13 19.21 -9.05
CA VAL A 143 12.75 20.55 -8.96
C VAL A 143 14.21 20.39 -8.55
N GLU A 144 15.13 20.96 -9.34
CA GLU A 144 16.54 20.99 -9.00
C GLU A 144 16.83 21.94 -7.84
N VAL A 145 17.58 21.46 -6.83
CA VAL A 145 17.91 22.23 -5.62
C VAL A 145 19.38 22.08 -5.21
N ASP A 146 19.90 23.07 -4.49
CA ASP A 146 21.16 22.99 -3.74
C ASP A 146 20.88 22.52 -2.31
N GLU A 147 21.10 21.23 -2.05
CA GLU A 147 20.85 20.62 -0.74
C GLU A 147 21.77 21.17 0.38
N SER A 148 22.86 21.86 0.02
CA SER A 148 23.75 22.49 1.00
C SER A 148 23.22 23.82 1.54
N ASP A 149 22.25 24.43 0.84
CA ASP A 149 21.57 25.67 1.23
C ASP A 149 20.13 25.35 1.64
N ARG A 150 19.97 25.03 2.92
CA ARG A 150 18.68 24.69 3.54
C ARG A 150 18.18 25.82 4.43
N LEU A 151 16.89 26.14 4.31
CA LEU A 151 16.23 26.99 5.30
C LEU A 151 16.11 26.24 6.63
N THR A 152 16.64 26.86 7.69
CA THR A 152 16.48 26.42 9.07
C THR A 152 15.71 27.51 9.81
N SER A 153 14.46 27.22 10.17
CA SER A 153 13.60 28.14 10.93
C SER A 153 12.83 27.36 11.98
N ASP A 154 12.71 27.93 13.17
CA ASP A 154 11.88 27.38 14.26
C ASP A 154 10.38 27.38 13.89
N GLU A 155 10.00 28.09 12.82
CA GLU A 155 8.62 28.16 12.28
C GLU A 155 8.33 27.06 11.25
N ILE A 156 9.35 26.39 10.74
CA ILE A 156 9.19 25.26 9.80
C ILE A 156 9.05 23.99 10.64
N SER A 157 8.00 23.19 10.39
CA SER A 157 7.86 21.89 11.07
C SER A 157 9.11 21.04 10.82
N PRO A 158 9.63 20.32 11.83
CA PRO A 158 10.83 19.48 11.68
C PRO A 158 10.72 18.42 10.58
N ASP A 159 9.49 18.08 10.17
CA ASP A 159 9.19 17.12 9.11
C ASP A 159 9.42 17.69 7.69
N TYR A 160 9.67 19.00 7.54
CA TYR A 160 9.87 19.63 6.23
C TYR A 160 11.30 20.15 6.02
N SER A 161 11.76 20.01 4.79
CA SER A 161 13.12 20.36 4.38
C SER A 161 13.08 21.24 3.13
N TYR A 162 13.34 22.53 3.33
CA TYR A 162 13.34 23.51 2.25
C TYR A 162 14.76 23.76 1.74
N TYR A 163 14.98 23.45 0.47
CA TYR A 163 16.28 23.60 -0.19
C TYR A 163 16.24 24.67 -1.26
N ARG A 164 17.35 25.40 -1.42
CA ARG A 164 17.45 26.49 -2.38
C ARG A 164 17.23 25.95 -3.80
N VAL A 165 16.25 26.50 -4.51
CA VAL A 165 15.98 26.13 -5.90
C VAL A 165 17.11 26.61 -6.79
N THR A 166 17.66 25.70 -7.58
CA THR A 166 18.64 25.96 -8.65
C THR A 166 18.07 25.72 -10.04
N ASP A 167 16.86 25.16 -10.12
CA ASP A 167 16.11 24.96 -11.34
C ASP A 167 15.92 26.29 -12.11
N GLU A 168 16.43 26.36 -13.33
CA GLU A 168 16.39 27.58 -14.14
C GLU A 168 14.97 28.00 -14.52
N ARG A 169 13.98 27.10 -14.41
CA ARG A 169 12.56 27.40 -14.64
C ARG A 169 11.99 28.33 -13.58
N PHE A 170 12.53 28.30 -12.34
CA PHE A 170 11.90 28.92 -11.19
C PHE A 170 12.87 29.83 -10.41
N SER A 171 12.60 31.13 -10.45
CA SER A 171 13.33 32.10 -9.62
C SER A 171 12.48 32.72 -8.51
N THR A 172 11.15 32.63 -8.67
CA THR A 172 10.13 33.18 -7.77
C THR A 172 8.94 32.23 -7.68
N VAL A 173 8.10 32.40 -6.65
CA VAL A 173 6.80 31.68 -6.56
C VAL A 173 5.90 32.06 -7.75
N ASP A 174 5.98 33.30 -8.23
CA ASP A 174 5.23 33.74 -9.42
C ASP A 174 5.64 32.97 -10.68
N ASP A 175 6.91 32.58 -10.82
CA ASP A 175 7.37 31.73 -11.94
C ASP A 175 6.75 30.33 -11.85
N VAL A 176 6.70 29.75 -10.66
CA VAL A 176 6.07 28.44 -10.41
C VAL A 176 4.58 28.51 -10.76
N VAL A 177 3.88 29.52 -10.26
CA VAL A 177 2.45 29.74 -10.56
C VAL A 177 2.23 29.92 -12.05
N GLY A 178 3.09 30.68 -12.72
CA GLY A 178 3.06 30.88 -14.18
C GLY A 178 3.25 29.57 -14.94
N TYR A 179 4.18 28.72 -14.48
CA TYR A 179 4.43 27.41 -15.07
C TYR A 179 3.23 26.46 -14.89
N PHE A 180 2.64 26.37 -13.71
CA PHE A 180 1.44 25.56 -13.50
C PHE A 180 0.27 26.02 -14.38
N ARG A 181 0.05 27.33 -14.47
CA ARG A 181 -0.96 27.94 -15.36
C ARG A 181 -0.64 27.78 -16.84
N ASN A 182 0.53 27.27 -17.21
CA ASN A 182 0.79 26.87 -18.59
C ASN A 182 0.05 25.59 -18.98
N TYR A 183 -0.30 24.73 -18.03
CA TYR A 183 -0.94 23.44 -18.29
C TYR A 183 -2.34 23.32 -17.69
N SER A 184 -2.58 23.94 -16.53
CA SER A 184 -3.89 23.95 -15.86
C SER A 184 -4.63 25.27 -16.08
N SER A 185 -5.96 25.23 -16.12
CA SER A 185 -6.79 26.44 -16.12
C SER A 185 -6.70 27.18 -14.78
N GLU A 186 -7.23 28.41 -14.73
CA GLU A 186 -7.36 29.14 -13.47
C GLU A 186 -8.18 28.35 -12.43
N GLN A 187 -9.27 27.72 -12.86
CA GLN A 187 -10.13 26.92 -11.99
C GLN A 187 -9.42 25.67 -11.46
N MET A 188 -8.75 24.91 -12.33
CA MET A 188 -7.99 23.72 -11.93
C MET A 188 -6.86 24.10 -10.98
N PHE A 189 -6.13 25.17 -11.29
CA PHE A 189 -5.06 25.68 -10.45
C PHE A 189 -5.54 26.04 -9.06
N ASP A 190 -6.61 26.84 -8.97
CA ASP A 190 -7.14 27.30 -7.69
C ASP A 190 -7.70 26.14 -6.84
N TYR A 191 -8.32 25.16 -7.49
CA TYR A 191 -8.91 24.01 -6.80
C TYR A 191 -7.87 22.99 -6.33
N ARG A 192 -6.86 22.70 -7.17
CA ARG A 192 -5.93 21.57 -6.97
C ARG A 192 -4.57 22.00 -6.44
N TYR A 193 -4.00 23.09 -6.94
CA TYR A 193 -2.58 23.40 -6.75
C TYR A 193 -2.31 24.60 -5.85
N ALA A 194 -3.20 25.59 -5.83
CA ALA A 194 -2.99 26.81 -5.07
C ALA A 194 -2.80 26.56 -3.57
N MET A 195 -3.50 25.57 -3.01
CA MET A 195 -3.38 25.24 -1.59
C MET A 195 -1.99 24.72 -1.22
N GLU A 196 -1.40 23.87 -2.08
CA GLU A 196 -0.07 23.29 -1.89
C GLU A 196 1.02 24.35 -2.11
N ILE A 197 0.94 25.11 -3.20
CA ILE A 197 1.95 26.13 -3.55
C ILE A 197 1.98 27.26 -2.51
N TYR A 198 0.81 27.77 -2.09
CA TYR A 198 0.74 28.89 -1.14
C TYR A 198 0.71 28.47 0.33
N GLY A 199 0.53 27.18 0.65
CA GLY A 199 0.65 26.66 2.01
C GLY A 199 -0.42 27.15 2.98
N ASN A 200 -1.70 27.04 2.62
CA ASN A 200 -2.81 27.39 3.53
C ASN A 200 -2.84 26.54 4.83
N SER A 201 -2.11 25.42 4.85
CA SER A 201 -1.90 24.51 5.99
C SER A 201 -0.68 24.86 6.87
N GLY A 202 0.07 25.92 6.53
CA GLY A 202 1.22 26.41 7.29
C GLY A 202 2.59 26.05 6.71
N ASN A 203 2.67 25.17 5.72
CA ASN A 203 3.93 24.80 5.05
C ASN A 203 3.73 24.81 3.53
N PRO A 204 4.07 25.90 2.83
CA PRO A 204 3.92 25.99 1.38
C PRO A 204 4.95 25.11 0.66
N LEU A 205 4.62 24.56 -0.49
CA LEU A 205 5.58 23.78 -1.29
C LEU A 205 6.80 24.62 -1.70
N PHE A 206 6.59 25.91 -1.96
CA PHE A 206 7.64 26.86 -2.30
C PHE A 206 7.65 28.06 -1.34
N MET A 207 8.83 28.55 -1.00
CA MET A 207 9.01 29.68 -0.11
C MET A 207 10.08 30.64 -0.62
N GLU A 208 9.76 31.94 -0.65
CA GLU A 208 10.76 32.96 -0.90
C GLU A 208 11.36 33.44 0.42
N SER A 209 12.67 33.28 0.56
CA SER A 209 13.43 33.78 1.71
C SER A 209 14.81 34.25 1.26
N ASP A 210 15.38 35.23 1.97
CA ASP A 210 16.75 35.72 1.74
C ASP A 210 17.11 36.02 0.27
N GLY A 211 16.11 36.48 -0.51
CA GLY A 211 16.30 36.81 -1.92
C GLY A 211 16.39 35.60 -2.85
N GLY A 212 15.81 34.46 -2.50
CA GLY A 212 15.34 33.54 -3.53
C GLY A 212 14.45 32.42 -3.04
N LEU A 213 14.26 31.47 -3.95
CA LEU A 213 13.22 30.47 -3.87
C LEU A 213 13.76 29.19 -3.22
N TYR A 214 12.96 28.62 -2.33
CA TYR A 214 13.23 27.35 -1.67
C TYR A 214 12.06 26.40 -1.89
N PHE A 215 12.37 25.12 -2.09
CA PHE A 215 11.41 24.07 -2.37
C PHE A 215 11.42 23.03 -1.26
N ASN A 216 10.23 22.63 -0.81
CA ASN A 216 10.04 21.56 0.16
C ASN A 216 10.20 20.21 -0.55
N LYS A 217 11.43 19.71 -0.58
CA LYS A 217 11.75 18.47 -1.25
C LYS A 217 11.38 17.28 -0.38
N ASP A 218 10.76 16.29 -0.99
CA ASP A 218 10.58 14.96 -0.40
C ASP A 218 11.39 13.95 -1.22
N ASP A 219 12.38 13.31 -0.60
CA ASP A 219 13.26 12.37 -1.28
C ASP A 219 12.52 11.10 -1.76
N ALA A 220 11.37 10.78 -1.14
CA ALA A 220 10.50 9.70 -1.60
C ALA A 220 9.56 10.13 -2.74
N ALA A 221 9.51 11.43 -3.08
CA ALA A 221 8.61 11.95 -4.11
C ALA A 221 8.87 11.35 -5.48
N GLU A 222 10.14 11.14 -5.88
CA GLU A 222 10.43 10.55 -7.19
C GLU A 222 9.98 9.09 -7.27
N GLU A 223 10.10 8.33 -6.18
CA GLU A 223 9.65 6.95 -6.10
C GLU A 223 8.11 6.85 -6.07
N ARG A 224 7.46 7.73 -5.30
CA ARG A 224 6.00 7.86 -5.30
C ARG A 224 5.50 8.34 -6.67
N ALA A 225 6.13 9.32 -7.28
CA ALA A 225 5.73 9.83 -8.60
C ALA A 225 5.97 8.81 -9.71
N ARG A 226 6.97 7.92 -9.62
CA ARG A 226 7.03 6.75 -10.53
C ARG A 226 5.79 5.88 -10.39
N SER A 227 5.29 5.73 -9.16
CA SER A 227 4.03 5.05 -8.90
C SER A 227 2.83 5.87 -9.43
N TYR A 228 2.74 7.18 -9.18
CA TYR A 228 1.54 7.96 -9.52
C TYR A 228 1.55 8.61 -10.92
N SER A 229 2.66 8.57 -11.64
CA SER A 229 2.77 9.17 -12.97
C SER A 229 1.72 8.55 -13.89
N ILE A 230 1.01 9.41 -14.61
CA ILE A 230 0.09 9.01 -15.67
C ILE A 230 0.99 8.58 -16.83
N GLY A 231 1.42 7.32 -16.79
CA GLY A 231 2.34 6.71 -17.74
C GLY A 231 1.68 6.49 -19.08
N SER A 232 1.20 7.52 -19.76
CA SER A 232 0.99 7.41 -21.19
C SER A 232 2.35 7.56 -21.86
N SER A 233 2.80 6.52 -22.56
CA SER A 233 3.69 6.74 -23.68
C SER A 233 2.95 7.76 -24.56
N ALA A 234 3.46 8.98 -24.66
CA ALA A 234 2.85 10.02 -25.50
C ALA A 234 2.74 9.56 -26.97
N GLU A 235 3.37 8.44 -27.34
CA GLU A 235 3.29 7.83 -28.67
C GLU A 235 1.96 7.09 -28.91
N ASP A 236 1.24 6.63 -27.87
CA ASP A 236 0.05 5.74 -28.00
C ASP A 236 -1.30 6.39 -27.63
N ILE A 237 -1.34 7.71 -27.45
CA ILE A 237 -2.60 8.41 -27.14
C ILE A 237 -3.51 8.46 -28.38
N GLU A 238 -4.51 7.58 -28.45
CA GLU A 238 -5.70 7.73 -29.29
C GLU A 238 -6.82 8.39 -28.46
N ALA A 239 -6.93 9.71 -28.52
CA ALA A 239 -7.92 10.43 -27.74
C ALA A 239 -9.31 10.37 -28.37
N VAL A 240 -10.33 10.09 -27.55
CA VAL A 240 -11.73 10.25 -27.97
C VAL A 240 -12.20 11.64 -27.57
N TYR A 241 -12.38 12.50 -28.57
CA TYR A 241 -12.91 13.85 -28.35
C TYR A 241 -14.44 13.85 -28.35
N SER A 242 -15.03 14.50 -27.36
CA SER A 242 -16.46 14.77 -27.33
C SER A 242 -16.73 16.26 -27.26
N ASP A 243 -17.66 16.71 -28.10
CA ASP A 243 -18.16 18.09 -28.05
C ASP A 243 -19.08 18.21 -26.83
N ILE A 244 -18.56 18.83 -25.77
CA ILE A 244 -19.34 19.11 -24.56
C ILE A 244 -20.08 20.42 -24.86
N GLY A 245 -21.18 20.30 -25.60
CA GLY A 245 -21.90 21.43 -26.19
C GLY A 245 -22.09 22.64 -25.26
N ALA A 246 -22.11 23.83 -25.87
CA ALA A 246 -22.13 25.16 -25.27
C ALA A 246 -23.01 25.34 -24.02
N TYR A 247 -22.49 24.95 -22.85
CA TYR A 247 -22.99 25.40 -21.56
C TYR A 247 -22.24 26.65 -21.16
N GLY A 248 -22.74 27.80 -21.61
CA GLY A 248 -22.59 29.11 -20.97
C GLY A 248 -21.15 29.63 -20.70
N ILE A 249 -20.83 30.75 -21.36
CA ILE A 249 -19.79 31.75 -21.01
C ILE A 249 -18.36 31.42 -21.50
N TYR A 250 -17.98 30.15 -21.68
CA TYR A 250 -16.69 29.79 -22.31
C TYR A 250 -16.93 29.15 -23.68
N ASP A 251 -16.59 29.87 -24.75
CA ASP A 251 -16.95 29.50 -26.12
C ASP A 251 -16.21 28.25 -26.67
N LYS A 252 -15.29 27.59 -25.93
CA LYS A 252 -14.57 26.39 -26.40
C LYS A 252 -14.10 25.49 -25.24
N ALA A 253 -14.79 24.36 -25.04
CA ALA A 253 -14.34 23.27 -24.18
C ALA A 253 -14.42 21.94 -24.95
N ILE A 254 -13.48 21.04 -24.68
CA ILE A 254 -13.39 19.74 -25.36
C ILE A 254 -13.18 18.65 -24.30
N GLY A 255 -14.02 17.62 -24.29
CA GLY A 255 -13.75 16.43 -23.48
C GLY A 255 -12.69 15.55 -24.12
N PHE A 256 -11.81 14.96 -23.33
CA PHE A 256 -10.86 13.95 -23.77
C PHE A 256 -10.97 12.69 -22.91
N SER A 257 -10.59 11.57 -23.51
CA SER A 257 -10.47 10.28 -22.86
C SER A 257 -9.28 9.57 -23.46
N VAL A 258 -8.30 9.19 -22.64
CA VAL A 258 -7.06 8.57 -23.10
C VAL A 258 -6.71 7.35 -22.24
N PRO A 259 -6.20 6.26 -22.84
CA PRO A 259 -5.55 5.21 -22.09
C PRO A 259 -4.36 5.79 -21.32
N ALA A 260 -4.23 5.39 -20.06
CA ALA A 260 -3.17 5.81 -19.17
C ALA A 260 -2.70 4.60 -18.37
N TYR A 261 -1.59 4.79 -17.66
CA TYR A 261 -1.13 3.85 -16.65
C TYR A 261 -0.94 4.62 -15.35
N MET A 262 -1.35 4.06 -14.23
CA MET A 262 -1.04 4.59 -12.89
C MET A 262 -0.58 3.42 -12.03
N CYS A 263 0.61 3.51 -11.45
CA CYS A 263 1.26 2.44 -10.69
C CYS A 263 1.37 1.14 -11.50
N GLU A 264 1.73 1.23 -12.79
CA GLU A 264 1.74 0.11 -13.75
C GLU A 264 0.35 -0.46 -14.13
N TYR A 265 -0.73 0.02 -13.52
CA TYR A 265 -2.08 -0.43 -13.83
C TYR A 265 -2.67 0.35 -15.00
N PRO A 266 -3.20 -0.32 -16.03
CA PRO A 266 -3.92 0.37 -17.09
C PRO A 266 -5.16 1.05 -16.49
N CYS A 267 -5.29 2.34 -16.77
CA CYS A 267 -6.43 3.15 -16.39
C CYS A 267 -6.89 3.98 -17.58
N ARG A 268 -7.97 4.73 -17.40
CA ARG A 268 -8.43 5.74 -18.36
C ARG A 268 -8.36 7.10 -17.70
N LEU A 269 -7.67 8.03 -18.34
CA LEU A 269 -7.68 9.43 -17.95
C LEU A 269 -8.78 10.12 -18.76
N ASP A 270 -9.86 10.48 -18.07
CA ASP A 270 -10.94 11.27 -18.64
C ASP A 270 -10.80 12.70 -18.16
N GLY A 271 -11.01 13.68 -19.03
CA GLY A 271 -10.92 15.07 -18.62
C GLY A 271 -11.49 16.05 -19.62
N LYS A 272 -11.26 17.32 -19.32
CA LYS A 272 -11.79 18.44 -20.09
C LYS A 272 -10.70 19.46 -20.33
N LEU A 273 -10.56 19.87 -21.59
CA LEU A 273 -9.74 20.98 -22.00
C LEU A 273 -10.59 22.24 -22.17
N ILE A 274 -10.03 23.39 -21.83
CA ILE A 274 -10.62 24.71 -22.14
C ILE A 274 -9.60 25.60 -22.84
N LEU A 275 -10.08 26.50 -23.70
CA LEU A 275 -9.23 27.52 -24.31
C LEU A 275 -9.21 28.78 -23.43
N GLU A 276 -8.15 28.95 -22.64
CA GLU A 276 -7.96 30.08 -21.73
C GLU A 276 -6.76 30.92 -22.18
N GLY A 277 -6.94 32.24 -22.29
CA GLY A 277 -5.85 33.15 -22.67
C GLY A 277 -5.27 32.92 -24.08
N GLY A 278 -5.94 32.14 -24.94
CA GLY A 278 -5.44 31.77 -26.28
C GLY A 278 -4.68 30.44 -26.34
N SER A 279 -4.56 29.73 -25.21
CA SER A 279 -3.90 28.42 -25.09
C SER A 279 -4.85 27.39 -24.49
N TRP A 280 -4.76 26.14 -24.94
CA TRP A 280 -5.52 25.06 -24.31
C TRP A 280 -4.93 24.72 -22.94
N LYS A 281 -5.79 24.40 -21.99
CA LYS A 281 -5.47 24.01 -20.61
C LYS A 281 -6.34 22.86 -20.16
N ILE A 282 -5.86 22.07 -19.22
CA ILE A 282 -6.68 21.10 -18.50
C ILE A 282 -7.53 21.85 -17.47
N GLU A 283 -8.84 21.64 -17.50
CA GLU A 283 -9.82 22.24 -16.58
C GLU A 283 -10.16 21.29 -15.43
N GLU A 284 -10.29 20.01 -15.75
CA GLU A 284 -10.60 18.94 -14.82
C GLU A 284 -10.18 17.62 -15.44
N TYR A 285 -9.84 16.66 -14.58
CA TYR A 285 -9.62 15.28 -14.99
C TYR A 285 -10.00 14.32 -13.86
N SER A 286 -10.30 13.09 -14.23
CA SER A 286 -10.51 11.96 -13.36
C SER A 286 -9.76 10.75 -13.90
N VAL A 287 -9.25 9.93 -13.00
CA VAL A 287 -8.67 8.65 -13.34
C VAL A 287 -9.71 7.59 -13.05
N ASP A 288 -10.20 6.96 -14.11
CA ASP A 288 -11.11 5.83 -14.03
C ASP A 288 -10.24 4.56 -14.10
N TYR A 289 -10.11 3.86 -12.97
CA TYR A 289 -9.52 2.54 -12.98
C TYR A 289 -10.48 1.64 -13.74
N LEU A 290 -10.14 1.35 -14.98
CA LEU A 290 -10.91 0.43 -15.80
C LEU A 290 -10.92 -0.91 -15.05
N LEU A 291 -12.03 -1.27 -14.40
CA LEU A 291 -12.37 -2.66 -14.10
C LEU A 291 -13.05 -3.29 -15.32
N ASP A 292 -12.70 -2.83 -16.54
CA ASP A 292 -13.16 -3.48 -17.74
C ASP A 292 -12.44 -4.82 -17.94
N GLU A 293 -13.01 -5.67 -18.78
CA GLU A 293 -12.48 -7.02 -19.03
C GLU A 293 -11.01 -6.99 -19.48
N ALA A 294 -10.55 -5.93 -20.17
CA ALA A 294 -9.18 -5.82 -20.66
C ALA A 294 -8.19 -5.45 -19.55
N ALA A 295 -8.52 -4.47 -18.70
CA ALA A 295 -7.67 -4.07 -17.59
C ALA A 295 -7.60 -5.14 -16.49
N ASN A 296 -8.72 -5.83 -16.24
CA ASN A 296 -8.74 -7.00 -15.38
C ASN A 296 -7.82 -8.10 -15.89
N ASN A 297 -7.78 -8.34 -17.21
CA ASN A 297 -6.85 -9.32 -17.80
C ASN A 297 -5.38 -8.94 -17.62
N VAL A 298 -5.02 -7.65 -17.63
CA VAL A 298 -3.65 -7.19 -17.37
C VAL A 298 -3.27 -7.41 -15.90
N ILE A 299 -4.13 -7.02 -14.97
CA ILE A 299 -3.93 -7.24 -13.53
C ILE A 299 -3.78 -8.74 -13.24
N VAL A 300 -4.72 -9.56 -13.72
CA VAL A 300 -4.70 -11.01 -13.55
C VAL A 300 -3.45 -11.64 -14.16
N SER A 301 -3.04 -11.22 -15.36
CA SER A 301 -1.82 -11.73 -15.99
C SER A 301 -0.57 -11.40 -15.15
N SER A 302 -0.50 -10.18 -14.60
CA SER A 302 0.60 -9.76 -13.72
C SER A 302 0.65 -10.60 -12.44
N LEU A 303 -0.49 -10.77 -11.76
CA LEU A 303 -0.59 -11.57 -10.54
C LEU A 303 -0.26 -13.05 -10.78
N LEU A 304 -0.77 -13.64 -11.87
CA LEU A 304 -0.45 -15.02 -12.23
C LEU A 304 1.02 -15.22 -12.57
N PHE A 305 1.62 -14.27 -13.30
CA PHE A 305 3.05 -14.30 -13.58
C PHE A 305 3.86 -14.27 -12.28
N LYS A 306 3.46 -13.41 -11.32
CA LYS A 306 4.13 -13.29 -10.02
C LYS A 306 3.93 -14.51 -9.14
N LEU A 307 2.76 -15.14 -9.19
CA LEU A 307 2.51 -16.43 -8.55
C LEU A 307 3.39 -17.55 -9.13
N GLU A 308 3.58 -17.59 -10.45
CA GLU A 308 4.52 -18.53 -11.07
C GLU A 308 5.96 -18.27 -10.63
N GLU A 309 6.40 -17.01 -10.58
CA GLU A 309 7.73 -16.65 -10.07
C GLU A 309 7.92 -17.08 -8.61
N PHE A 310 6.92 -16.85 -7.76
CA PHE A 310 6.92 -17.27 -6.36
C PHE A 310 7.03 -18.79 -6.24
N ASP A 311 6.17 -19.54 -6.95
CA ASP A 311 6.21 -21.01 -6.99
C ASP A 311 7.57 -21.52 -7.47
N MET A 312 8.18 -20.89 -8.48
CA MET A 312 9.50 -21.26 -9.00
C MET A 312 10.63 -20.96 -8.01
N ALA A 313 10.56 -19.84 -7.27
CA ALA A 313 11.49 -19.53 -6.20
C ALA A 313 11.32 -20.48 -5.00
N TYR A 314 10.09 -20.94 -4.73
CA TYR A 314 9.83 -21.89 -3.67
C TYR A 314 10.30 -23.32 -4.03
N THR A 315 10.15 -23.71 -5.30
CA THR A 315 10.42 -25.08 -5.76
C THR A 315 11.83 -25.32 -6.30
N GLY A 316 12.69 -24.30 -6.43
CA GLY A 316 14.07 -24.50 -6.89
C GLY A 316 14.47 -23.76 -8.18
N PRO A 317 13.72 -23.85 -9.30
CA PRO A 317 14.21 -23.42 -10.60
C PRO A 317 14.17 -21.90 -10.86
N GLY A 318 13.55 -21.11 -9.98
CA GLY A 318 13.29 -19.68 -10.20
C GLY A 318 14.41 -18.72 -9.85
N VAL A 319 15.55 -19.20 -9.35
CA VAL A 319 16.63 -18.35 -8.80
C VAL A 319 17.96 -18.75 -9.42
N GLU A 320 18.65 -17.78 -10.02
CA GLU A 320 20.00 -17.98 -10.55
C GLU A 320 21.04 -18.04 -9.41
N VAL A 321 21.87 -19.09 -9.43
CA VAL A 321 22.94 -19.30 -8.43
C VAL A 321 24.27 -19.68 -9.09
N ASP A 322 25.38 -19.36 -8.42
CA ASP A 322 26.71 -19.87 -8.77
C ASP A 322 26.92 -21.25 -8.16
N GLU A 323 26.64 -22.30 -8.94
CA GLU A 323 26.78 -23.69 -8.50
C GLU A 323 28.21 -24.10 -8.11
N SER A 324 29.21 -23.33 -8.52
CA SER A 324 30.60 -23.58 -8.12
C SER A 324 30.93 -23.01 -6.73
N ASP A 325 30.03 -22.18 -6.19
CA ASP A 325 30.18 -21.43 -4.95
C ASP A 325 29.19 -21.94 -3.89
N LEU A 326 29.41 -23.18 -3.44
CA LEU A 326 28.69 -23.78 -2.30
C LEU A 326 29.11 -23.08 -1.00
N ARG A 327 28.16 -22.44 -0.33
CA ARG A 327 28.39 -21.62 0.87
C ARG A 327 28.04 -22.34 2.16
N LEU A 328 26.94 -23.08 2.17
CA LEU A 328 26.48 -23.80 3.35
C LEU A 328 25.89 -25.16 2.97
N THR A 329 26.13 -26.15 3.83
CA THR A 329 25.39 -27.41 3.83
C THR A 329 24.73 -27.58 5.19
N THR A 330 23.41 -27.73 5.23
CA THR A 330 22.68 -28.08 6.45
C THR A 330 22.19 -29.53 6.40
N ASN A 331 21.92 -30.11 7.56
CA ASN A 331 21.31 -31.43 7.69
C ASN A 331 20.14 -31.32 8.67
N GLU A 332 19.01 -30.90 8.12
CA GLU A 332 17.79 -30.61 8.87
C GLU A 332 16.84 -31.79 8.72
N GLY A 333 16.48 -32.43 9.84
CA GLY A 333 15.58 -33.60 9.87
C GLY A 333 16.08 -34.77 9.03
N GLY A 334 17.40 -34.93 8.90
CA GLY A 334 18.02 -35.97 8.07
C GLY A 334 18.03 -35.66 6.58
N VAL A 335 17.57 -34.48 6.16
CA VAL A 335 17.63 -34.00 4.78
C VAL A 335 18.84 -33.08 4.63
N LYS A 336 19.77 -33.49 3.76
CA LYS A 336 20.92 -32.66 3.37
C LYS A 336 20.44 -31.55 2.43
N ARG A 337 20.72 -30.30 2.77
CA ARG A 337 20.43 -29.11 1.96
C ARG A 337 21.72 -28.38 1.62
N ASP A 338 21.91 -28.06 0.35
CA ASP A 338 23.10 -27.37 -0.15
C ASP A 338 22.70 -25.98 -0.66
N TYR A 339 23.33 -24.94 -0.11
CA TYR A 339 23.04 -23.53 -0.41
C TYR A 339 24.19 -22.91 -1.21
N TYR A 340 23.83 -22.33 -2.35
CA TYR A 340 24.77 -21.73 -3.30
C TYR A 340 24.58 -20.22 -3.31
N ARG A 341 25.65 -19.48 -3.58
CA ARG A 341 25.57 -18.02 -3.72
C ARG A 341 24.57 -17.63 -4.82
N VAL A 342 23.64 -16.73 -4.49
CA VAL A 342 22.70 -16.16 -5.47
C VAL A 342 23.44 -15.23 -6.43
N THR A 343 23.19 -15.38 -7.73
CA THR A 343 23.67 -14.50 -8.80
C THR A 343 22.54 -13.78 -9.52
N ASP A 344 21.30 -14.10 -9.17
CA ASP A 344 20.10 -13.44 -9.64
C ASP A 344 20.13 -11.95 -9.29
N GLN A 345 20.07 -11.09 -10.32
CA GLN A 345 20.20 -9.64 -10.11
C GLN A 345 19.01 -9.03 -9.39
N ARG A 346 17.89 -9.75 -9.28
CA ARG A 346 16.72 -9.32 -8.50
C ARG A 346 16.99 -9.35 -6.99
N PHE A 347 17.93 -10.18 -6.53
CA PHE A 347 18.09 -10.48 -5.10
C PHE A 347 19.55 -10.27 -4.65
N GLY A 348 19.81 -9.18 -3.93
CA GLY A 348 21.09 -8.91 -3.26
C GLY A 348 21.10 -9.28 -1.78
N SER A 349 19.93 -9.26 -1.14
CA SER A 349 19.74 -9.55 0.30
C SER A 349 18.45 -10.32 0.57
N LEU A 350 18.26 -10.81 1.80
CA LEU A 350 16.97 -11.38 2.22
C LEU A 350 15.85 -10.32 2.23
N SER A 351 16.18 -9.05 2.48
CA SER A 351 15.20 -7.95 2.39
C SER A 351 14.69 -7.82 0.96
N ASP A 352 15.59 -7.82 -0.02
CA ASP A 352 15.24 -7.67 -1.43
C ASP A 352 14.27 -8.78 -1.89
N VAL A 353 14.45 -10.01 -1.39
CA VAL A 353 13.53 -11.13 -1.68
C VAL A 353 12.14 -10.86 -1.10
N LYS A 354 12.05 -10.39 0.15
CA LYS A 354 10.78 -10.07 0.79
C LYS A 354 10.08 -8.92 0.07
N ASP A 355 10.80 -7.83 -0.17
CA ASP A 355 10.29 -6.63 -0.82
C ASP A 355 9.78 -6.94 -2.24
N TYR A 356 10.51 -7.79 -2.99
CA TYR A 356 10.09 -8.24 -4.32
C TYR A 356 8.73 -8.94 -4.35
N PHE A 357 8.40 -9.68 -3.30
CA PHE A 357 7.14 -10.41 -3.21
C PHE A 357 6.06 -9.63 -2.43
N ASP A 358 6.40 -8.74 -1.50
CA ASP A 358 5.40 -7.95 -0.76
C ASP A 358 4.50 -7.14 -1.69
N ASP A 359 5.03 -6.63 -2.81
CA ASP A 359 4.27 -5.87 -3.79
C ASP A 359 3.07 -6.63 -4.40
N TYR A 360 3.11 -7.96 -4.40
CA TYR A 360 2.11 -8.81 -5.08
C TYR A 360 1.39 -9.77 -4.15
N PHE A 361 1.85 -9.94 -2.91
CA PHE A 361 1.31 -10.88 -1.95
C PHE A 361 0.97 -10.16 -0.65
N THR A 362 -0.12 -10.56 -0.02
CA THR A 362 -0.47 -10.07 1.32
C THR A 362 0.49 -10.63 2.37
N GLU A 363 0.61 -9.92 3.50
CA GLU A 363 1.39 -10.41 4.66
C GLU A 363 0.91 -11.80 5.11
N ASP A 364 -0.41 -12.04 5.09
CA ASP A 364 -1.01 -13.33 5.42
C ASP A 364 -0.47 -14.45 4.52
N TYR A 365 -0.50 -14.25 3.19
CA TYR A 365 0.03 -15.21 2.23
C TYR A 365 1.51 -15.50 2.46
N LEU A 366 2.30 -14.43 2.64
CA LEU A 366 3.73 -14.54 2.85
C LEU A 366 4.09 -15.20 4.18
N SER A 367 3.29 -14.98 5.22
CA SER A 367 3.51 -15.57 6.54
C SER A 367 3.29 -17.10 6.52
N ILE A 368 2.27 -17.56 5.80
CA ILE A 368 1.98 -18.99 5.59
C ILE A 368 3.10 -19.65 4.78
N ASN A 369 3.68 -18.91 3.83
CA ASN A 369 4.76 -19.38 2.96
C ASN A 369 6.14 -18.86 3.39
N SER A 370 6.31 -18.54 4.68
CA SER A 370 7.53 -17.95 5.24
C SER A 370 8.75 -18.85 5.11
N SER A 371 8.58 -20.17 4.93
CA SER A 371 9.62 -21.14 4.56
C SER A 371 10.35 -20.82 3.25
N LEU A 372 9.97 -19.76 2.53
CA LEU A 372 10.82 -19.20 1.48
C LEU A 372 12.10 -18.55 2.06
N TRP A 373 12.04 -17.92 3.25
CA TRP A 373 13.17 -17.17 3.83
C TRP A 373 13.33 -17.29 5.36
N GLU A 374 12.40 -17.93 6.05
CA GLU A 374 12.38 -18.07 7.51
C GLU A 374 11.94 -19.47 7.94
N GLY A 375 12.30 -19.86 9.16
CA GLY A 375 11.86 -21.12 9.75
C GLY A 375 12.56 -22.36 9.19
N TYR A 376 11.91 -23.50 9.37
CA TYR A 376 12.51 -24.80 9.06
C TYR A 376 12.49 -25.09 7.56
N GLY A 377 13.65 -25.41 6.98
CA GLY A 377 13.76 -25.73 5.56
C GLY A 377 13.67 -24.54 4.61
N GLN A 378 14.07 -23.36 5.08
CA GLN A 378 14.11 -22.11 4.33
C GLN A 378 14.88 -22.23 3.00
N LYS A 379 14.36 -21.60 1.93
CA LYS A 379 14.97 -21.62 0.59
C LYS A 379 16.09 -20.60 0.46
N PHE A 380 15.88 -19.39 0.94
CA PHE A 380 16.90 -18.34 0.99
C PHE A 380 17.49 -18.24 2.39
N ILE A 381 18.81 -18.00 2.46
CA ILE A 381 19.54 -17.73 3.69
C ILE A 381 20.62 -16.67 3.45
N GLU A 382 21.01 -15.96 4.50
CA GLU A 382 22.26 -15.19 4.49
C GLU A 382 23.36 -15.95 5.23
N ALA A 383 24.45 -16.24 4.53
CA ALA A 383 25.63 -16.87 5.09
C ALA A 383 26.86 -15.99 4.82
N ASP A 384 27.54 -15.57 5.89
CA ASP A 384 28.71 -14.67 5.82
C ASP A 384 28.44 -13.36 5.06
N GLY A 385 27.23 -12.80 5.20
CA GLY A 385 26.80 -11.57 4.51
C GLY A 385 26.57 -11.75 3.01
N VAL A 386 26.39 -12.98 2.55
CA VAL A 386 26.07 -13.31 1.15
C VAL A 386 24.73 -14.04 1.10
N LEU A 387 23.82 -13.57 0.25
CA LEU A 387 22.57 -14.26 -0.02
C LEU A 387 22.85 -15.59 -0.72
N CYS A 388 22.31 -16.66 -0.15
CA CYS A 388 22.45 -18.02 -0.65
C CYS A 388 21.07 -18.66 -0.81
N TYR A 389 20.96 -19.61 -1.73
CA TYR A 389 19.70 -20.26 -2.07
C TYR A 389 19.85 -21.78 -2.14
N GLU A 390 18.87 -22.48 -1.56
CA GLU A 390 18.77 -23.94 -1.58
C GLU A 390 18.38 -24.38 -2.98
N ARG A 391 19.35 -24.96 -3.69
CA ARG A 391 19.03 -25.53 -5.00
C ARG A 391 18.33 -26.88 -4.84
N ALA A 392 17.01 -26.86 -4.81
CA ALA A 392 16.22 -28.07 -4.87
C ALA A 392 16.21 -28.64 -6.30
N ASN A 393 16.43 -29.95 -6.46
CA ASN A 393 16.29 -30.67 -7.74
C ASN A 393 14.83 -30.95 -8.12
N THR A 394 13.88 -30.28 -7.48
CA THR A 394 12.46 -30.45 -7.77
C THR A 394 12.16 -29.72 -9.07
N ASN A 395 12.10 -30.48 -10.17
CA ASN A 395 11.60 -30.02 -11.47
C ASN A 395 10.08 -29.76 -11.44
N VAL A 396 9.51 -29.33 -10.31
CA VAL A 396 8.09 -29.00 -10.22
C VAL A 396 7.94 -27.65 -10.88
N LYS A 397 7.52 -27.67 -12.14
CA LYS A 397 7.05 -26.49 -12.85
C LYS A 397 5.54 -26.57 -12.94
N TYR A 398 4.89 -25.46 -12.63
CA TYR A 398 3.50 -25.24 -12.95
C TYR A 398 3.44 -24.51 -14.28
N THR A 399 2.47 -24.86 -15.11
CA THR A 399 2.18 -24.10 -16.33
C THR A 399 0.68 -23.94 -16.41
N TYR A 400 0.23 -22.70 -16.48
CA TYR A 400 -1.19 -22.42 -16.69
C TYR A 400 -1.57 -22.81 -18.10
N ILE A 401 -2.60 -23.66 -18.24
CA ILE A 401 -3.03 -24.22 -19.53
C ILE A 401 -4.44 -23.81 -19.94
N SER A 402 -5.16 -23.09 -19.08
CA SER A 402 -6.42 -22.43 -19.43
C SER A 402 -6.29 -20.92 -19.33
N GLU A 403 -7.15 -20.22 -20.05
CA GLU A 403 -7.42 -18.81 -19.79
C GLU A 403 -7.94 -18.66 -18.34
N PRO A 404 -7.53 -17.60 -17.62
CA PRO A 404 -8.08 -17.30 -16.31
C PRO A 404 -9.54 -16.87 -16.41
N VAL A 405 -10.36 -17.29 -15.44
CA VAL A 405 -11.75 -16.86 -15.30
C VAL A 405 -11.86 -16.02 -14.04
N ILE A 406 -12.33 -14.78 -14.19
CA ILE A 406 -12.51 -13.85 -13.07
C ILE A 406 -13.92 -13.98 -12.53
N GLU A 407 -14.04 -14.08 -11.21
CA GLU A 407 -15.30 -14.27 -10.50
C GLU A 407 -15.36 -13.41 -9.24
N ASN A 408 -16.58 -13.21 -8.71
CA ASN A 408 -16.86 -12.45 -7.48
C ASN A 408 -16.10 -11.12 -7.36
N ALA A 409 -15.95 -10.41 -8.48
CA ALA A 409 -15.24 -9.15 -8.52
C ALA A 409 -16.10 -8.01 -7.94
N ASP A 410 -15.50 -7.24 -7.05
CA ASP A 410 -15.99 -5.97 -6.53
C ASP A 410 -14.84 -4.93 -6.51
N GLU A 411 -15.08 -3.76 -5.90
CA GLU A 411 -14.11 -2.66 -5.83
C GLU A 411 -12.87 -2.99 -4.98
N THR A 412 -12.91 -4.06 -4.18
CA THR A 412 -11.90 -4.40 -3.17
C THR A 412 -11.31 -5.80 -3.32
N SER A 413 -11.93 -6.66 -4.13
CA SER A 413 -11.56 -8.07 -4.23
C SER A 413 -12.04 -8.71 -5.53
N PHE A 414 -11.37 -9.77 -5.95
CA PHE A 414 -11.87 -10.69 -6.98
C PHE A 414 -11.21 -12.06 -6.85
N ASP A 415 -11.79 -13.05 -7.51
CA ASP A 415 -11.28 -14.42 -7.56
C ASP A 415 -10.84 -14.78 -8.99
N ILE A 416 -9.77 -15.55 -9.10
CA ILE A 416 -9.28 -16.13 -10.36
C ILE A 416 -9.44 -17.64 -10.27
N ARG A 417 -10.12 -18.24 -11.25
CA ARG A 417 -10.08 -19.68 -11.50
C ARG A 417 -9.25 -19.98 -12.74
N ILE A 418 -8.29 -20.89 -12.60
CA ILE A 418 -7.40 -21.29 -13.69
C ILE A 418 -7.08 -22.79 -13.62
N VAL A 419 -6.79 -23.42 -14.75
CA VAL A 419 -6.28 -24.79 -14.80
C VAL A 419 -4.78 -24.74 -15.04
N ARG A 420 -4.02 -25.45 -14.20
CA ARG A 420 -2.58 -25.61 -14.36
C ARG A 420 -2.20 -27.07 -14.58
N GLU A 421 -1.14 -27.28 -15.33
CA GLU A 421 -0.49 -28.57 -15.49
C GLU A 421 0.75 -28.63 -14.59
N ARG A 422 0.91 -29.73 -13.86
CA ARG A 422 2.06 -29.99 -12.98
C ARG A 422 3.01 -30.97 -13.66
N TYR A 423 4.31 -30.65 -13.67
CA TYR A 423 5.35 -31.57 -14.13
C TYR A 423 5.61 -32.73 -13.13
N PRO A 424 5.84 -33.98 -13.58
CA PRO A 424 5.88 -34.45 -14.97
C PRO A 424 4.51 -34.47 -15.66
N GLU A 425 4.51 -34.11 -16.96
CA GLU A 425 3.35 -33.87 -17.85
C GLU A 425 2.19 -34.86 -17.67
N GLY A 426 0.96 -34.34 -17.71
CA GLY A 426 -0.30 -35.11 -17.72
C GLY A 426 -1.19 -34.95 -16.48
N PHE A 427 -0.75 -34.25 -15.44
CA PHE A 427 -1.58 -33.92 -14.27
C PHE A 427 -2.08 -32.49 -14.36
N THR A 428 -3.37 -32.33 -14.64
CA THR A 428 -4.06 -31.04 -14.65
C THR A 428 -4.83 -30.87 -13.35
N GLU A 429 -4.71 -29.72 -12.70
CA GLU A 429 -5.48 -29.36 -11.50
C GLU A 429 -6.12 -27.98 -11.68
N SER A 430 -7.31 -27.80 -11.09
CA SER A 430 -7.95 -26.48 -11.00
C SER A 430 -7.33 -25.74 -9.82
N MET A 431 -7.04 -24.47 -10.02
CA MET A 431 -6.51 -23.57 -9.02
C MET A 431 -7.48 -22.40 -8.84
N SER A 432 -7.70 -22.04 -7.58
CA SER A 432 -8.46 -20.85 -7.20
C SER A 432 -7.51 -19.88 -6.50
N ILE A 433 -7.63 -18.59 -6.81
CA ILE A 433 -6.76 -17.54 -6.29
C ILE A 433 -7.64 -16.37 -5.87
N ARG A 434 -7.52 -15.92 -4.62
CA ARG A 434 -8.19 -14.72 -4.12
C ARG A 434 -7.25 -13.54 -4.19
N CYS A 435 -7.70 -12.46 -4.79
CA CYS A 435 -6.98 -11.20 -4.88
C CYS A 435 -7.74 -10.11 -4.12
N VAL A 436 -7.01 -9.23 -3.44
CA VAL A 436 -7.56 -8.11 -2.67
C VAL A 436 -6.84 -6.82 -3.02
N LEU A 437 -7.56 -5.71 -3.02
CA LEU A 437 -6.99 -4.37 -3.16
C LEU A 437 -6.53 -3.92 -1.77
N TYR A 438 -5.21 -3.88 -1.59
CA TYR A 438 -4.58 -3.46 -0.34
C TYR A 438 -3.56 -2.36 -0.65
N ASP A 439 -3.65 -1.24 0.06
CA ASP A 439 -2.82 -0.04 -0.18
C ASP A 439 -2.81 0.40 -1.66
N ASN A 440 -3.99 0.44 -2.28
CA ASN A 440 -4.20 0.76 -3.70
C ASN A 440 -3.45 -0.16 -4.70
N ARG A 441 -3.03 -1.36 -4.27
CA ARG A 441 -2.42 -2.38 -5.12
C ARG A 441 -3.17 -3.69 -5.01
N TRP A 442 -3.32 -4.38 -6.14
CA TRP A 442 -3.89 -5.72 -6.14
C TRP A 442 -2.84 -6.72 -5.67
N ARG A 443 -3.18 -7.49 -4.62
CA ARG A 443 -2.29 -8.51 -4.03
C ARG A 443 -3.02 -9.85 -3.91
N ILE A 444 -2.27 -10.94 -3.99
CA ILE A 444 -2.76 -12.29 -3.76
C ILE A 444 -2.89 -12.53 -2.25
N LEU A 445 -4.11 -12.84 -1.81
CA LEU A 445 -4.42 -13.22 -0.43
C LEU A 445 -4.18 -14.72 -0.22
N TRP A 446 -4.65 -15.55 -1.15
CA TRP A 446 -4.42 -16.99 -1.11
C TRP A 446 -4.51 -17.61 -2.50
N ALA A 447 -3.88 -18.78 -2.65
CA ALA A 447 -3.84 -19.53 -3.89
C ALA A 447 -3.84 -21.04 -3.56
N THR A 448 -4.86 -21.79 -4.00
CA THR A 448 -5.01 -23.23 -3.66
C THR A 448 -5.36 -24.06 -4.88
N ALA A 449 -4.86 -25.30 -4.90
CA ALA A 449 -5.05 -26.27 -5.97
C ALA A 449 -6.05 -27.36 -5.57
N ASP A 450 -7.31 -27.02 -5.35
CA ASP A 450 -8.41 -27.98 -5.47
C ASP A 450 -9.78 -27.28 -5.51
N ASN A 451 -10.79 -28.00 -5.99
CA ASN A 451 -12.22 -27.62 -5.90
C ASN A 451 -12.81 -27.89 -4.50
N SER A 452 -11.98 -28.09 -3.46
CA SER A 452 -12.47 -28.11 -2.08
C SER A 452 -13.22 -26.81 -1.88
N ALA A 453 -14.55 -26.97 -1.74
CA ALA A 453 -15.53 -25.93 -1.99
C ALA A 453 -15.15 -24.63 -1.30
N TRP A 454 -15.51 -23.52 -1.94
CA TRP A 454 -15.68 -22.21 -1.33
C TRP A 454 -16.17 -22.32 0.12
N HIS A 455 -15.23 -22.40 1.06
CA HIS A 455 -15.50 -22.10 2.45
C HIS A 455 -15.47 -20.58 2.52
N GLU A 456 -16.53 -19.99 3.07
CA GLU A 456 -16.58 -18.55 3.38
C GLU A 456 -15.22 -18.14 3.94
N THR A 457 -14.63 -17.14 3.30
CA THR A 457 -13.22 -16.72 3.41
C THR A 457 -12.76 -16.50 4.86
N ASP A 458 -13.71 -16.32 5.77
CA ASP A 458 -13.50 -16.15 7.20
C ASP A 458 -12.86 -17.39 7.85
N TYR A 459 -13.27 -18.62 7.54
CA TYR A 459 -12.76 -19.80 8.26
C TYR A 459 -11.35 -20.21 7.84
N LEU A 460 -10.93 -19.90 6.61
CA LEU A 460 -9.58 -20.23 6.13
C LEU A 460 -8.51 -19.37 6.81
N SER A 461 -8.72 -18.05 6.91
CA SER A 461 -7.82 -17.17 7.66
C SER A 461 -7.83 -17.53 9.14
N LEU A 462 -8.99 -17.77 9.74
CA LEU A 462 -9.11 -18.23 11.13
C LEU A 462 -8.41 -19.58 11.36
N SER A 463 -8.46 -20.48 10.38
CA SER A 463 -7.76 -21.77 10.47
C SER A 463 -6.25 -21.60 10.39
N ALA A 464 -5.75 -20.72 9.52
CA ALA A 464 -4.34 -20.39 9.43
C ALA A 464 -3.81 -19.75 10.73
N ASP A 465 -4.56 -18.79 11.29
CA ASP A 465 -4.23 -18.14 12.56
C ASP A 465 -4.25 -19.12 13.73
N ALA A 466 -5.27 -19.98 13.79
CA ALA A 466 -5.36 -21.03 14.79
C ALA A 466 -4.22 -22.05 14.67
N LEU A 467 -3.83 -22.45 13.45
CA LEU A 467 -2.68 -23.32 13.22
C LEU A 467 -1.38 -22.67 13.68
N LYS A 468 -1.13 -21.43 13.28
CA LYS A 468 0.04 -20.65 13.69
C LYS A 468 0.14 -20.58 15.22
N SER A 469 -0.97 -20.22 15.86
CA SER A 469 -1.08 -20.14 17.33
C SER A 469 -0.83 -21.49 17.99
N PHE A 470 -1.40 -22.57 17.43
CA PHE A 470 -1.21 -23.93 17.94
C PHE A 470 0.25 -24.35 17.88
N PHE A 471 0.92 -24.19 16.74
CA PHE A 471 2.33 -24.55 16.62
C PHE A 471 3.24 -23.70 17.49
N GLU A 472 2.95 -22.41 17.63
CA GLU A 472 3.72 -21.54 18.51
C GLU A 472 3.52 -21.92 19.99
N ILE A 473 2.28 -22.20 20.41
CA ILE A 473 1.99 -22.69 21.77
C ILE A 473 2.70 -24.02 22.03
N GLU A 474 2.62 -24.99 21.12
CA GLU A 474 3.34 -26.26 21.26
C GLU A 474 4.86 -26.01 21.37
N ALA A 475 5.40 -25.15 20.51
CA ALA A 475 6.83 -24.91 20.49
C ALA A 475 7.34 -24.17 21.75
N VAL A 476 6.54 -23.25 22.30
CA VAL A 476 6.80 -22.60 23.59
C VAL A 476 6.60 -23.60 24.71
N VAL A 477 5.45 -24.27 24.83
CA VAL A 477 5.19 -25.21 25.91
C VAL A 477 6.27 -26.28 25.99
N TYR A 478 6.75 -26.80 24.85
CA TYR A 478 7.76 -27.87 24.82
C TYR A 478 9.21 -27.39 24.64
N GLY A 479 9.44 -26.08 24.44
CA GLY A 479 10.78 -25.47 24.35
C GLY A 479 11.53 -25.72 23.04
N ASN A 480 10.85 -26.03 21.93
CA ASN A 480 11.49 -26.50 20.69
C ASN A 480 11.94 -25.39 19.71
N THR A 481 11.54 -24.14 19.91
CA THR A 481 11.84 -23.03 18.97
C THR A 481 12.39 -21.77 19.62
N LEU A 482 12.55 -21.76 20.94
CA LEU A 482 13.14 -20.61 21.63
C LEU A 482 14.67 -20.63 21.41
N GLY A 483 15.25 -19.46 21.17
CA GLY A 483 16.70 -19.30 21.25
C GLY A 483 17.15 -19.53 22.69
N TYR A 484 18.31 -20.14 22.89
CA TYR A 484 18.86 -20.41 24.21
C TYR A 484 20.32 -19.96 24.34
N SER A 485 20.71 -19.52 25.53
CA SER A 485 22.13 -19.31 25.84
C SER A 485 22.89 -20.63 25.99
N ASP A 486 24.18 -20.61 25.64
CA ASP A 486 25.09 -21.75 25.86
C ASP A 486 25.42 -21.97 27.35
N GLU A 487 25.27 -20.95 28.19
CA GLU A 487 25.58 -21.02 29.62
C GLU A 487 24.35 -21.48 30.42
N PRO A 488 24.34 -22.69 30.99
CA PRO A 488 23.21 -23.16 31.77
C PRO A 488 23.22 -22.62 33.21
N LEU A 489 22.02 -22.41 33.75
CA LEU A 489 21.75 -22.21 35.17
C LEU A 489 21.41 -23.55 35.82
N VAL A 490 22.26 -24.02 36.72
CA VAL A 490 22.03 -25.28 37.46
C VAL A 490 21.34 -24.99 38.79
N LYS A 491 20.14 -25.53 39.00
CA LYS A 491 19.37 -25.44 40.25
C LYS A 491 19.19 -26.79 40.89
N ASN A 492 19.21 -26.83 42.22
CA ASN A 492 18.89 -28.04 42.99
C ASN A 492 17.48 -27.89 43.57
N GLU A 493 16.50 -28.55 42.95
CA GLU A 493 15.11 -28.53 43.38
C GLU A 493 14.64 -29.92 43.77
N SER A 494 14.04 -30.04 44.96
CA SER A 494 13.51 -31.32 45.47
C SER A 494 14.49 -32.49 45.50
N GLY A 495 15.80 -32.21 45.55
CA GLY A 495 16.87 -33.21 45.58
C GLY A 495 17.34 -33.68 44.20
N ASN A 496 16.84 -33.08 43.11
CA ASN A 496 17.32 -33.28 41.76
C ASN A 496 18.07 -32.04 41.28
N GLU A 497 19.17 -32.25 40.58
CA GLU A 497 19.88 -31.20 39.85
C GLU A 497 19.15 -30.99 38.51
N LEU A 498 18.61 -29.79 38.33
CA LEU A 498 17.90 -29.36 37.14
C LEU A 498 18.73 -28.29 36.43
N THR A 499 18.89 -28.48 35.12
CA THR A 499 19.60 -27.55 34.27
C THR A 499 18.59 -26.67 33.57
N TYR A 500 18.79 -25.37 33.59
CA TYR A 500 17.99 -24.39 32.87
C TYR A 500 18.87 -23.62 31.89
N LYS A 501 18.32 -23.13 30.79
CA LYS A 501 19.00 -22.26 29.81
C LYS A 501 18.26 -20.95 29.67
N GLU A 502 18.99 -19.84 29.56
CA GLU A 502 18.38 -18.52 29.36
C GLU A 502 17.64 -18.51 28.02
N VAL A 503 16.40 -18.06 28.02
CA VAL A 503 15.59 -17.88 26.80
C VAL A 503 16.04 -16.57 26.13
N ILE A 504 16.51 -16.68 24.89
CA ILE A 504 16.85 -15.56 24.02
C ILE A 504 15.68 -15.40 23.04
N SER A 505 14.69 -14.60 23.43
CA SER A 505 13.51 -14.30 22.62
C SER A 505 13.11 -12.84 22.81
N ASP A 506 12.85 -12.15 21.71
CA ASP A 506 12.31 -10.78 21.77
C ASP A 506 10.81 -10.77 22.13
N LYS A 507 10.15 -11.93 22.02
CA LYS A 507 8.71 -12.11 22.29
C LYS A 507 8.42 -12.53 23.73
N TYR A 508 9.29 -13.35 24.33
CA TYR A 508 9.07 -13.93 25.66
C TYR A 508 10.21 -13.54 26.60
N SER A 509 9.95 -12.55 27.46
CA SER A 509 10.91 -12.05 28.45
C SER A 509 10.61 -12.50 29.88
N SER A 510 9.40 -13.04 30.10
CA SER A 510 8.90 -13.48 31.40
C SER A 510 7.99 -14.71 31.28
N VAL A 511 7.76 -15.40 32.39
CA VAL A 511 6.75 -16.47 32.51
C VAL A 511 5.36 -15.90 32.25
N SER A 512 5.11 -14.66 32.66
CA SER A 512 3.85 -13.98 32.38
C SER A 512 3.61 -13.77 30.88
N ASP A 513 4.64 -13.46 30.09
CA ASP A 513 4.49 -13.31 28.63
C ASP A 513 4.04 -14.62 27.97
N ILE A 514 4.64 -15.75 28.40
CA ILE A 514 4.25 -17.08 27.94
C ILE A 514 2.80 -17.37 28.33
N MET A 515 2.44 -17.16 29.59
CA MET A 515 1.09 -17.44 30.09
C MET A 515 0.02 -16.58 29.42
N ASN A 516 0.30 -15.29 29.21
CA ASN A 516 -0.60 -14.39 28.49
C ASN A 516 -0.80 -14.86 27.06
N TYR A 517 0.29 -15.18 26.34
CA TYR A 517 0.18 -15.67 24.97
C TYR A 517 -0.66 -16.96 24.86
N ILE A 518 -0.47 -17.93 25.78
CA ILE A 518 -1.28 -19.16 25.79
C ILE A 518 -2.74 -18.82 26.12
N SER A 519 -2.99 -17.98 27.12
CA SER A 519 -4.34 -17.59 27.54
C SER A 519 -5.10 -16.78 26.48
N ASP A 520 -4.40 -15.96 25.70
CA ASP A 520 -5.00 -15.17 24.63
C ASP A 520 -5.46 -16.08 23.49
N ASN A 521 -4.77 -17.20 23.25
CA ASN A 521 -5.00 -18.09 22.12
C ASN A 521 -5.73 -19.41 22.48
N CYS A 522 -5.91 -19.74 23.77
CA CYS A 522 -6.58 -20.95 24.23
C CYS A 522 -7.86 -20.66 25.02
N CYS A 523 -8.83 -21.57 24.92
CA CYS A 523 -9.96 -21.65 25.86
C CYS A 523 -9.47 -22.16 27.22
N ASP A 524 -10.25 -21.90 28.27
CA ASP A 524 -9.97 -22.35 29.65
C ASP A 524 -9.69 -23.86 29.74
N GLU A 525 -10.37 -24.69 28.96
CA GLU A 525 -10.17 -26.15 28.98
C GLU A 525 -8.78 -26.56 28.47
N LEU A 526 -8.31 -25.92 27.39
CA LEU A 526 -7.00 -26.20 26.81
C LEU A 526 -5.89 -25.51 27.60
N LEU A 527 -6.14 -24.31 28.15
CA LEU A 527 -5.24 -23.63 29.07
C LEU A 527 -4.94 -24.52 30.30
N ALA A 528 -5.96 -25.13 30.90
CA ALA A 528 -5.79 -26.06 32.03
C ALA A 528 -5.03 -27.35 31.68
N HIS A 529 -4.95 -27.70 30.38
CA HIS A 529 -4.08 -28.77 29.89
C HIS A 529 -2.63 -28.29 29.85
N TYR A 530 -2.36 -27.17 29.17
CA TYR A 530 -1.01 -26.62 29.05
C TYR A 530 -0.40 -26.17 30.37
N GLU A 531 -1.19 -25.66 31.31
CA GLU A 531 -0.72 -25.34 32.66
C GLU A 531 -0.05 -26.54 33.35
N LYS A 532 -0.49 -27.77 33.07
CA LYS A 532 0.12 -28.97 33.63
C LYS A 532 1.42 -29.33 32.92
N ASP A 533 1.48 -29.11 31.61
CA ASP A 533 2.65 -29.42 30.79
C ASP A 533 3.78 -28.39 30.92
N LEU A 534 3.47 -27.20 31.46
CA LEU A 534 4.46 -26.24 31.94
C LEU A 534 5.18 -26.70 33.23
N TYR A 535 4.87 -27.89 33.74
CA TYR A 535 5.63 -28.55 34.80
C TYR A 535 6.15 -29.92 34.35
N VAL A 536 7.43 -30.18 34.57
CA VAL A 536 8.08 -31.46 34.27
C VAL A 536 8.53 -32.10 35.58
N ASP A 537 7.94 -33.26 35.90
CA ASP A 537 8.23 -34.01 37.14
C ASP A 537 8.10 -33.15 38.43
N GLY A 538 7.19 -32.18 38.40
CA GLY A 538 6.91 -31.26 39.50
C GLY A 538 7.82 -30.01 39.55
N ALA A 539 8.78 -29.89 38.64
CA ALA A 539 9.56 -28.68 38.44
C ALA A 539 8.91 -27.77 37.40
N ALA A 540 8.98 -26.46 37.60
CA ALA A 540 8.50 -25.51 36.60
C ALA A 540 9.39 -25.57 35.36
N ARG A 541 8.77 -25.64 34.18
CA ARG A 541 9.49 -25.60 32.90
C ARG A 541 10.13 -24.24 32.65
N TYR A 542 9.50 -23.17 33.13
CA TYR A 542 10.04 -21.82 33.05
C TYR A 542 10.21 -21.23 34.45
N ILE A 543 11.32 -20.53 34.64
CA ILE A 543 11.62 -19.78 35.85
C ILE A 543 12.16 -18.40 35.47
N GLU A 544 11.98 -17.44 36.37
CA GLU A 544 12.62 -16.13 36.29
C GLU A 544 13.70 -16.03 37.36
N GLU A 545 14.90 -15.63 36.95
CA GLU A 545 16.01 -15.35 37.87
C GLU A 545 16.72 -14.09 37.36
N ASP A 546 17.04 -13.15 38.26
CA ASP A 546 17.76 -11.92 37.93
C ASP A 546 17.17 -11.11 36.74
N GLY A 547 15.84 -11.15 36.59
CA GLY A 547 15.12 -10.45 35.53
C GLY A 547 15.23 -11.09 34.15
N LYS A 548 15.69 -12.33 34.08
CA LYS A 548 15.80 -13.14 32.87
C LYS A 548 14.92 -14.37 32.95
N LEU A 549 14.39 -14.78 31.80
CA LEU A 549 13.61 -15.99 31.65
C LEU A 549 14.54 -17.17 31.36
N TYR A 550 14.34 -18.28 32.07
CA TYR A 550 15.06 -19.53 31.82
C TYR A 550 14.09 -20.68 31.59
N ALA A 551 14.41 -21.54 30.62
CA ALA A 551 13.67 -22.76 30.34
C ALA A 551 14.44 -23.99 30.83
N LEU A 552 13.72 -24.99 31.32
CA LEU A 552 14.28 -26.25 31.80
C LEU A 552 14.86 -27.05 30.61
N ASP A 553 16.15 -27.33 30.68
CA ASP A 553 16.92 -28.12 29.70
C ASP A 553 16.63 -29.61 29.88
N VAL A 554 15.46 -30.03 29.40
CA VAL A 554 15.11 -31.44 29.31
C VAL A 554 15.41 -31.97 27.92
N GLU A 555 16.20 -33.03 27.84
CA GLU A 555 16.23 -33.93 26.68
C GLU A 555 14.88 -34.68 26.62
N ARG A 556 13.77 -33.97 26.38
CA ARG A 556 12.60 -34.63 25.82
C ARG A 556 12.81 -34.62 24.32
N PRO A 557 13.05 -35.78 23.69
CA PRO A 557 12.90 -35.88 22.25
C PRO A 557 11.43 -35.65 21.99
N PHE A 558 11.07 -34.42 21.65
CA PHE A 558 9.95 -34.22 20.74
C PHE A 558 10.44 -34.69 19.36
N ASP A 559 10.74 -35.99 19.25
CA ASP A 559 11.04 -36.71 18.00
C ASP A 559 9.79 -36.77 17.11
N LYS A 560 8.66 -36.28 17.63
CA LYS A 560 7.47 -35.92 16.88
C LYS A 560 7.35 -34.41 16.80
N ALA A 561 8.39 -33.74 16.31
CA ALA A 561 8.16 -32.46 15.64
C ALA A 561 6.95 -32.70 14.75
N LEU A 562 5.85 -31.99 15.01
CA LEU A 562 4.74 -31.96 14.07
C LEU A 562 5.39 -31.56 12.77
N GLY A 563 5.65 -32.55 11.90
CA GLY A 563 6.49 -32.34 10.73
C GLY A 563 5.89 -31.23 9.90
N ALA A 564 6.66 -30.69 8.94
CA ALA A 564 6.14 -29.72 7.99
C ALA A 564 4.71 -30.12 7.59
N VAL A 565 3.75 -29.26 7.94
CA VAL A 565 2.33 -29.47 7.65
C VAL A 565 2.25 -29.57 6.14
N SER A 566 1.92 -30.76 5.64
CA SER A 566 1.80 -30.94 4.20
C SER A 566 0.46 -30.44 3.70
N ASP A 567 -0.56 -30.46 4.55
CA ASP A 567 -1.92 -30.07 4.20
C ASP A 567 -2.78 -29.86 5.46
N TYR A 568 -3.84 -29.06 5.36
CA TYR A 568 -4.91 -28.96 6.36
C TYR A 568 -6.27 -28.70 5.72
N GLU A 569 -7.34 -29.21 6.33
CA GLU A 569 -8.72 -28.97 5.92
C GLU A 569 -9.57 -28.50 7.12
N THR A 570 -10.45 -27.54 6.88
CA THR A 570 -11.45 -27.09 7.86
C THR A 570 -12.70 -27.97 7.75
N LEU A 571 -13.21 -28.41 8.89
CA LEU A 571 -14.30 -29.36 9.06
C LEU A 571 -15.27 -28.83 10.13
N ASP A 572 -16.51 -29.33 10.08
CA ASP A 572 -17.52 -29.15 11.13
C ASP A 572 -17.75 -27.67 11.52
N GLU A 573 -17.81 -26.77 10.54
CA GLU A 573 -17.97 -25.32 10.73
C GLU A 573 -19.36 -24.94 11.29
N THR A 574 -19.34 -24.13 12.35
CA THR A 574 -20.51 -23.48 12.95
C THR A 574 -20.15 -22.05 13.38
N GLU A 575 -21.15 -21.21 13.66
CA GLU A 575 -20.91 -19.85 14.21
C GLU A 575 -20.19 -19.87 15.58
N GLU A 576 -20.13 -21.03 16.26
CA GLU A 576 -19.55 -21.17 17.60
C GLU A 576 -18.22 -21.94 17.59
N ASP A 577 -17.99 -22.82 16.62
CA ASP A 577 -16.81 -23.69 16.56
C ASP A 577 -16.48 -24.20 15.15
N PHE A 578 -15.25 -24.66 14.97
CA PHE A 578 -14.84 -25.43 13.80
C PHE A 578 -13.68 -26.36 14.16
N THR A 579 -13.40 -27.33 13.31
CA THR A 579 -12.32 -28.29 13.47
C THR A 579 -11.34 -28.20 12.31
N ILE A 580 -10.04 -28.16 12.59
CA ILE A 580 -8.98 -28.21 11.59
C ILE A 580 -8.37 -29.60 11.62
N ARG A 581 -8.46 -30.33 10.52
CA ARG A 581 -7.72 -31.58 10.35
C ARG A 581 -6.39 -31.27 9.68
N VAL A 582 -5.31 -31.55 10.39
CA VAL A 582 -3.93 -31.34 9.94
C VAL A 582 -3.34 -32.67 9.48
N THR A 583 -2.76 -32.70 8.29
CA THR A 583 -2.09 -33.88 7.74
C THR A 583 -0.57 -33.63 7.69
N PRO A 584 0.21 -34.20 8.63
CA PRO A 584 1.67 -34.09 8.60
C PRO A 584 2.28 -34.95 7.49
N SER A 585 3.45 -34.56 6.98
CA SER A 585 4.13 -35.27 5.89
C SER A 585 4.46 -36.75 6.17
N HIS A 586 4.59 -37.13 7.45
CA HIS A 586 5.05 -38.47 7.88
C HIS A 586 4.29 -39.05 9.09
N GLU A 587 3.15 -38.46 9.47
CA GLU A 587 2.33 -38.96 10.60
C GLU A 587 0.85 -39.07 10.22
N ASP A 588 0.09 -39.78 11.06
CA ASP A 588 -1.37 -39.77 10.99
C ASP A 588 -1.91 -38.35 11.22
N ALA A 589 -3.01 -38.03 10.55
CA ALA A 589 -3.68 -36.75 10.71
C ALA A 589 -4.14 -36.53 12.17
N PHE A 590 -4.11 -35.27 12.62
CA PHE A 590 -4.62 -34.86 13.92
C PHE A 590 -5.60 -33.70 13.76
N TYR A 591 -6.39 -33.44 14.80
CA TYR A 591 -7.50 -32.51 14.75
C TYR A 591 -7.33 -31.43 15.82
N ILE A 592 -7.45 -30.18 15.42
CA ILE A 592 -7.43 -29.00 16.28
C ILE A 592 -8.85 -28.46 16.31
N ASN A 593 -9.42 -28.27 17.49
CA ASN A 593 -10.76 -27.72 17.65
C ASN A 593 -10.61 -26.24 18.02
N VAL A 594 -11.36 -25.37 17.35
CA VAL A 594 -11.36 -23.92 17.56
C VAL A 594 -12.77 -23.49 17.96
N LYS A 595 -12.89 -22.58 18.93
CA LYS A 595 -14.17 -22.06 19.42
C LYS A 595 -14.17 -20.55 19.44
N ASN A 596 -15.33 -19.96 19.13
CA ASN A 596 -15.56 -18.54 19.36
C ASN A 596 -15.91 -18.31 20.84
N VAL A 597 -15.04 -17.60 21.55
CA VAL A 597 -15.23 -17.20 22.96
C VAL A 597 -15.32 -15.69 23.00
N ASP A 598 -16.52 -15.17 23.26
CA ASP A 598 -16.81 -13.73 23.37
C ASP A 598 -16.39 -12.90 22.13
N GLY A 599 -16.47 -13.49 20.94
CA GLY A 599 -16.10 -12.85 19.67
C GLY A 599 -14.66 -13.13 19.21
N GLU A 600 -13.86 -13.84 20.02
CA GLU A 600 -12.49 -14.22 19.69
C GLU A 600 -12.39 -15.73 19.40
N TRP A 601 -11.72 -16.13 18.32
CA TRP A 601 -11.52 -17.54 17.99
C TRP A 601 -10.30 -18.10 18.73
N LYS A 602 -10.51 -19.10 19.58
CA LYS A 602 -9.48 -19.70 20.46
C LYS A 602 -9.40 -21.21 20.30
N LEU A 603 -8.21 -21.75 20.52
CA LEU A 603 -7.95 -23.18 20.53
C LEU A 603 -8.66 -23.83 21.73
N SER A 604 -9.48 -24.84 21.49
CA SER A 604 -10.28 -25.52 22.53
C SER A 604 -9.84 -26.96 22.79
N GLY A 605 -9.06 -27.57 21.90
CA GLY A 605 -8.46 -28.88 22.12
C GLY A 605 -7.76 -29.45 20.90
N CYS A 606 -6.86 -30.41 21.12
CA CYS A 606 -6.21 -31.19 20.07
C CYS A 606 -6.40 -32.69 20.32
N SER A 607 -6.71 -33.46 19.28
CA SER A 607 -6.86 -34.92 19.37
C SER A 607 -6.16 -35.64 18.22
N LYS A 608 -5.57 -36.80 18.53
CA LYS A 608 -5.18 -37.80 17.52
C LYS A 608 -6.30 -38.83 17.44
N TYR A 609 -6.76 -39.14 16.22
CA TYR A 609 -7.77 -40.19 16.01
C TYR A 609 -7.15 -41.59 16.03
#